data_AF-A0A1A9AQR3-F1
#
_entry.id   AF-A0A1A9AQR3-F1
#
_cell.length_a   1.000
_cell.length_b   1.000
_cell.length_c   1.000
_cell.angle_alpha   90.00
_cell.angle_beta   90.00
_cell.angle_gamma   90.00
#
_symmetry.space_group_name_H-M   'P 1'
#
loop_
_entity.id
_entity.type
_entity.pdbx_description
1 polymer ?
#
loop_
_entity_poly.entity_id
_entity_poly.type
_entity_poly.pdbx_seq_one_letter_code
_entity_poly.pdbx_strand_id
1 'polypeptide(L)'
;MKRGQYNCDKIKAASKKKTNDIFIRYKTPILDNAIKIINEFKKDKDDGVHYKNLCEELNKYVKIQKRCARQEVERQGEIFKSHEWSKIVRSLYITLDTHEIKRLCYLEKDKDESTKKYILNIHEVFRNFCIEKKARLRNISDMNFEQCNDYMSWITEKKRGLQAIDPNYENIREYKEYFDIHHNCNYPWLVSNTPDVTCSQITRSRGKYTFYDTL
;
A
#
# COMPACT_ATOMS: atom_id res chain seq x y z
N MET A 1 17.12 4.26 10.48
CA MET A 1 17.63 3.12 9.69
C MET A 1 17.23 3.44 8.25
N LYS A 2 18.11 3.34 7.26
CA LYS A 2 17.69 3.61 5.87
C LYS A 2 16.90 2.39 5.36
N ARG A 3 15.79 2.62 4.65
CA ARG A 3 15.05 1.54 3.94
C ARG A 3 16.03 0.69 3.13
N GLY A 4 15.88 -0.62 3.18
CA GLY A 4 16.70 -1.59 2.47
C GLY A 4 18.05 -1.93 3.11
N GLN A 5 18.48 -1.23 4.17
CA GLN A 5 19.75 -1.46 4.87
C GLN A 5 19.52 -2.10 6.24
N TYR A 6 19.23 -3.40 6.24
CA TYR A 6 19.14 -4.20 7.45
C TYR A 6 20.47 -4.88 7.73
N ASN A 7 21.06 -4.56 8.87
CA ASN A 7 22.28 -5.19 9.33
C ASN A 7 22.04 -6.02 10.60
N CYS A 8 23.09 -6.71 11.04
CA CYS A 8 23.03 -7.55 12.23
C CYS A 8 23.40 -6.78 13.51
N ASP A 9 23.61 -5.46 13.49
CA ASP A 9 24.25 -4.75 14.61
C ASP A 9 23.40 -4.78 15.87
N LYS A 10 22.08 -4.62 15.73
CA LYS A 10 21.16 -4.73 16.87
C LYS A 10 21.09 -6.15 17.43
N ILE A 11 21.21 -7.17 16.58
CA ILE A 11 21.27 -8.57 16.99
C ILE A 11 22.58 -8.89 17.70
N LYS A 12 23.72 -8.42 17.15
CA LYS A 12 25.05 -8.51 17.77
C LYS A 12 25.12 -7.78 19.10
N ALA A 13 24.48 -6.62 19.23
CA ALA A 13 24.39 -5.91 20.49
C ALA A 13 23.53 -6.68 21.51
N ALA A 14 22.42 -7.25 21.07
CA ALA A 14 21.54 -8.04 21.92
C ALA A 14 22.18 -9.36 22.37
N SER A 15 23.02 -9.99 21.55
CA SER A 15 23.68 -11.26 21.90
C SER A 15 24.61 -11.14 23.13
N LYS A 16 25.14 -9.94 23.40
CA LYS A 16 25.99 -9.65 24.57
C LYS A 16 25.25 -9.69 25.92
N LYS A 17 23.92 -9.58 25.94
CA LYS A 17 23.13 -9.66 27.18
C LYS A 17 23.13 -11.10 27.69
N LYS A 18 23.12 -11.31 29.01
CA LYS A 18 22.90 -12.66 29.60
C LYS A 18 21.42 -12.84 29.93
N THR A 19 20.83 -13.95 29.49
CA THR A 19 19.45 -14.37 29.78
C THR A 19 19.38 -15.89 29.84
N ASN A 20 18.40 -16.43 30.58
CA ASN A 20 18.18 -17.89 30.69
C ASN A 20 17.79 -18.54 29.36
N ASP A 21 17.16 -17.78 28.46
CA ASP A 21 16.89 -18.19 27.07
C ASP A 21 17.52 -17.17 26.12
N ILE A 22 18.45 -17.63 25.28
CA ILE A 22 19.20 -16.82 24.32
C ILE A 22 18.27 -16.16 23.29
N PHE A 23 17.14 -16.76 22.94
CA PHE A 23 16.23 -16.25 21.91
C PHE A 23 15.44 -15.03 22.38
N ILE A 24 15.17 -14.92 23.69
CA ILE A 24 14.49 -13.76 24.29
C ILE A 24 15.23 -12.46 23.97
N ARG A 25 16.57 -12.50 23.90
CA ARG A 25 17.41 -11.30 23.63
C ARG A 25 17.09 -10.65 22.29
N TYR A 26 16.69 -11.45 21.29
CA TYR A 26 16.46 -10.97 19.93
C TYR A 26 15.04 -10.46 19.70
N LYS A 27 14.08 -10.86 20.54
CA LYS A 27 12.66 -10.53 20.34
C LYS A 27 12.42 -9.02 20.28
N THR A 28 12.76 -8.29 21.34
CA THR A 28 12.54 -6.84 21.45
C THR A 28 13.19 -6.05 20.30
N PRO A 29 14.50 -6.16 20.02
CA PRO A 29 15.13 -5.37 18.96
C PRO A 29 14.57 -5.68 17.57
N ILE A 30 14.05 -6.90 17.34
CA ILE A 30 13.39 -7.26 16.10
C ILE A 30 12.03 -6.55 15.96
N LEU A 31 11.22 -6.61 17.01
CA LEU A 31 9.90 -5.98 17.01
C LEU A 31 9.98 -4.46 16.90
N ASP A 32 10.89 -3.82 17.66
CA ASP A 32 11.07 -2.37 17.64
C ASP A 32 11.41 -1.84 16.24
N ASN A 33 12.25 -2.58 15.50
CA ASN A 33 12.63 -2.20 14.16
C ASN A 33 11.52 -2.50 13.13
N ALA A 34 10.75 -3.59 13.30
CA ALA A 34 9.57 -3.84 12.48
C ALA A 34 8.55 -2.69 12.62
N ILE A 35 8.29 -2.23 13.85
CA ILE A 35 7.41 -1.08 14.13
C ILE A 35 7.92 0.18 13.42
N LYS A 36 9.24 0.44 13.44
CA LYS A 36 9.83 1.59 12.72
C LYS A 36 9.59 1.51 11.23
N ILE A 37 9.79 0.33 10.61
CA ILE A 37 9.51 0.13 9.18
C ILE A 37 8.03 0.45 8.88
N ILE A 38 7.11 -0.13 9.66
CA ILE A 38 5.66 0.12 9.48
C ILE A 38 5.35 1.61 9.56
N ASN A 39 5.84 2.28 10.61
CA ASN A 39 5.60 3.70 10.82
C ASN A 39 6.21 4.56 9.71
N GLU A 40 7.36 4.18 9.15
CA GLU A 40 7.97 4.88 8.02
C GLU A 40 7.13 4.77 6.74
N PHE A 41 6.45 3.65 6.50
CA PHE A 41 5.55 3.51 5.35
C PHE A 41 4.20 4.19 5.58
N LYS A 42 3.66 4.14 6.80
CA LYS A 42 2.38 4.79 7.16
C LYS A 42 2.44 6.32 7.23
N LYS A 43 3.62 6.93 7.11
CA LYS A 43 3.77 8.39 7.03
C LYS A 43 3.28 8.98 5.70
N ASP A 44 3.25 8.18 4.64
CA ASP A 44 2.77 8.62 3.33
C ASP A 44 1.23 8.65 3.34
N LYS A 45 0.68 9.86 3.51
CA LYS A 45 -0.77 10.09 3.60
C LYS A 45 -1.38 10.57 2.30
N ASP A 46 -0.57 11.12 1.41
CA ASP A 46 -1.04 11.86 0.24
C ASP A 46 -1.40 10.95 -0.92
N ASP A 47 -0.66 9.86 -1.06
CA ASP A 47 -0.80 8.88 -2.14
C ASP A 47 -1.12 7.48 -1.58
N GLY A 48 -1.54 7.43 -0.32
CA GLY A 48 -1.81 6.20 0.43
C GLY A 48 -0.57 5.36 0.71
N VAL A 49 -0.72 4.40 1.62
CA VAL A 49 0.38 3.52 2.04
C VAL A 49 0.76 2.58 0.90
N HIS A 50 2.05 2.50 0.58
CA HIS A 50 2.56 1.54 -0.40
C HIS A 50 2.65 0.12 0.20
N TYR A 51 1.51 -0.52 0.47
CA TYR A 51 1.43 -1.79 1.22
C TYR A 51 2.28 -2.90 0.62
N LYS A 52 2.37 -3.01 -0.71
CA LYS A 52 3.21 -4.02 -1.38
C LYS A 52 4.67 -3.91 -0.94
N ASN A 53 5.26 -2.71 -1.12
CA ASN A 53 6.62 -2.41 -0.68
C ASN A 53 6.79 -2.58 0.84
N LEU A 54 5.79 -2.18 1.65
CA LEU A 54 5.85 -2.40 3.10
C LEU A 54 5.95 -3.89 3.44
N CYS A 55 5.09 -4.73 2.88
CA CYS A 55 5.06 -6.15 3.18
C CYS A 55 6.31 -6.88 2.66
N GLU A 56 6.79 -6.54 1.46
CA GLU A 56 8.05 -7.05 0.91
C GLU A 56 9.25 -6.68 1.79
N GLU A 57 9.29 -5.43 2.24
CA GLU A 57 10.36 -4.91 3.06
C GLU A 57 10.37 -5.53 4.46
N LEU A 58 9.19 -5.75 5.07
CA LEU A 58 9.04 -6.50 6.32
C LEU A 58 9.49 -7.97 6.15
N ASN A 59 9.10 -8.63 5.07
CA ASN A 59 9.49 -10.01 4.81
C ASN A 59 11.02 -10.14 4.65
N LYS A 60 11.63 -9.23 3.88
CA LYS A 60 13.08 -9.12 3.71
C LYS A 60 13.78 -8.87 5.04
N TYR A 61 13.27 -7.91 5.83
CA TYR A 61 13.78 -7.60 7.16
C TYR A 61 13.82 -8.84 8.05
N VAL A 62 12.69 -9.54 8.19
CA VAL A 62 12.56 -10.72 9.05
C VAL A 62 13.50 -11.84 8.61
N LYS A 63 13.65 -12.09 7.30
CA LYS A 63 14.63 -13.05 6.76
C LYS A 63 16.07 -12.72 7.15
N ILE A 64 16.46 -11.45 7.05
CA ILE A 64 17.81 -11.00 7.43
C ILE A 64 18.02 -11.16 8.94
N GLN A 65 17.04 -10.76 9.76
CA GLN A 65 17.15 -10.91 11.21
C GLN A 65 17.23 -12.38 11.64
N LYS A 66 16.50 -13.28 10.98
CA LYS A 66 16.61 -14.73 11.21
C LYS A 66 18.04 -15.22 11.00
N ARG A 67 18.66 -14.82 9.89
CA ARG A 67 20.05 -15.17 9.56
C ARG A 67 21.02 -14.62 10.60
N CYS A 68 20.88 -13.34 10.98
CA CYS A 68 21.73 -12.73 12.00
C CYS A 68 21.59 -13.44 13.37
N ALA A 69 20.36 -13.76 13.78
CA ALA A 69 20.11 -14.44 15.04
C ALA A 69 20.70 -15.86 15.03
N ARG A 70 20.55 -16.60 13.93
CA ARG A 70 21.18 -17.91 13.73
C ARG A 70 22.70 -17.85 13.90
N GLN A 71 23.35 -16.91 13.22
CA GLN A 71 24.81 -16.73 13.32
C GLN A 71 25.26 -16.45 14.76
N GLU A 72 24.56 -15.59 15.50
CA GLU A 72 24.94 -15.29 16.88
C GLU A 72 24.66 -16.44 17.86
N VAL A 73 23.61 -17.24 17.61
CA VAL A 73 23.33 -18.45 18.39
C VAL A 73 24.43 -19.49 18.17
N GLU A 74 24.75 -19.78 16.90
CA GLU A 74 25.79 -20.76 16.53
C GLU A 74 27.19 -20.32 17.01
N ARG A 75 27.51 -19.02 16.96
CA ARG A 75 28.78 -18.47 17.49
C ARG A 75 28.96 -18.68 19.00
N GLN A 76 27.86 -18.83 19.73
CA GLN A 76 27.87 -19.13 21.17
C GLN A 76 27.89 -20.64 21.47
N GLY A 77 28.01 -21.50 20.46
CA GLY A 77 28.01 -22.96 20.62
C GLY A 77 26.62 -23.57 20.79
N GLU A 78 25.56 -22.80 20.56
CA GLU A 78 24.18 -23.23 20.74
C GLU A 78 23.51 -23.59 19.40
N ILE A 79 22.49 -24.46 19.44
CA ILE A 79 21.74 -24.87 18.25
C ILE A 79 20.60 -23.87 17.99
N PHE A 80 20.50 -23.38 16.74
CA PHE A 80 19.37 -22.53 16.34
C PHE A 80 18.06 -23.32 16.26
N LYS A 81 17.22 -23.21 17.29
CA LYS A 81 15.94 -23.90 17.39
C LYS A 81 14.84 -23.19 16.59
N SER A 82 14.34 -23.84 15.54
CA SER A 82 13.25 -23.32 14.70
C SER A 82 11.95 -23.01 15.46
N HIS A 83 11.65 -23.74 16.53
CA HIS A 83 10.46 -23.47 17.35
C HIS A 83 10.60 -22.16 18.14
N GLU A 84 11.80 -21.83 18.63
CA GLU A 84 12.05 -20.57 19.33
C GLU A 84 11.93 -19.37 18.39
N TRP A 85 12.48 -19.49 17.18
CA TRP A 85 12.28 -18.49 16.13
C TRP A 85 10.79 -18.28 15.81
N SER A 86 10.00 -19.35 15.79
CA SER A 86 8.56 -19.28 15.51
C SER A 86 7.79 -18.45 16.56
N LYS A 87 8.28 -18.38 17.81
CA LYS A 87 7.71 -17.48 18.84
C LYS A 87 7.94 -15.99 18.51
N ILE A 88 9.10 -15.66 17.92
CA ILE A 88 9.40 -14.31 17.43
C ILE A 88 8.51 -13.97 16.24
N VAL A 89 8.37 -14.88 15.27
CA VAL A 89 7.47 -14.71 14.12
C VAL A 89 6.02 -14.51 14.57
N ARG A 90 5.53 -15.29 15.54
CA ARG A 90 4.20 -15.09 16.12
C ARG A 90 4.04 -13.69 16.72
N SER A 91 5.07 -13.20 17.41
CA SER A 91 5.06 -11.86 17.99
C SER A 91 5.03 -10.78 16.91
N LEU A 92 5.74 -10.99 15.80
CA LEU A 92 5.67 -10.10 14.63
C LEU A 92 4.27 -10.09 14.02
N TYR A 93 3.59 -11.24 13.88
CA TYR A 93 2.20 -11.26 13.41
C TYR A 93 1.25 -10.50 14.33
N ILE A 94 1.43 -10.57 15.66
CA ILE A 94 0.68 -9.75 16.61
C ILE A 94 0.95 -8.26 16.35
N THR A 95 2.22 -7.87 16.14
CA THR A 95 2.56 -6.50 15.74
C THR A 95 1.88 -6.08 14.44
N LEU A 96 1.86 -6.93 13.41
CA LEU A 96 1.14 -6.64 12.16
C LEU A 96 -0.36 -6.44 12.40
N ASP A 97 -0.95 -7.20 13.32
CA ASP A 97 -2.37 -7.08 13.72
C ASP A 97 -2.65 -5.74 14.39
N THR A 98 -1.80 -5.35 15.35
CA THR A 98 -1.94 -4.06 16.07
C THR A 98 -1.77 -2.85 15.16
N HIS A 99 -1.10 -3.05 14.02
CA HIS A 99 -0.98 -2.04 12.97
C HIS A 99 -1.98 -2.25 11.83
N GLU A 100 -2.95 -3.15 11.98
CA GLU A 100 -4.01 -3.43 11.01
C GLU A 100 -3.49 -3.85 9.63
N ILE A 101 -2.29 -4.41 9.50
CA ILE A 101 -1.71 -4.82 8.21
C ILE A 101 -1.56 -6.34 8.09
N LYS A 102 -1.96 -7.11 9.10
CA LYS A 102 -1.88 -8.57 9.10
C LYS A 102 -2.70 -9.23 7.99
N ARG A 103 -3.83 -8.62 7.59
CA ARG A 103 -4.66 -9.12 6.47
C ARG A 103 -3.95 -9.01 5.12
N LEU A 104 -2.99 -8.09 4.97
CA LEU A 104 -2.23 -7.87 3.73
C LEU A 104 -0.82 -8.46 3.77
N CYS A 105 -0.10 -8.26 4.86
CA CYS A 105 1.30 -8.68 4.95
C CYS A 105 1.43 -10.15 5.33
N TYR A 106 2.50 -10.77 4.81
CA TYR A 106 2.84 -12.17 4.99
C TYR A 106 4.29 -12.30 5.47
N LEU A 107 4.51 -13.22 6.41
CA LEU A 107 5.84 -13.61 6.88
C LEU A 107 6.06 -15.10 6.59
N GLU A 108 7.14 -15.67 7.11
CA GLU A 108 7.44 -17.09 6.93
C GLU A 108 6.27 -17.98 7.41
N LYS A 109 5.95 -19.02 6.62
CA LYS A 109 4.87 -19.99 6.87
C LYS A 109 3.45 -19.40 6.90
N ASP A 110 3.23 -18.24 6.27
CA ASP A 110 1.88 -17.75 6.02
C ASP A 110 1.20 -18.68 5.00
N LYS A 111 -0.01 -19.18 5.33
CA LYS A 111 -0.76 -20.06 4.44
C LYS A 111 -1.46 -19.30 3.32
N ASP A 112 -1.69 -18.00 3.52
CA ASP A 112 -2.44 -17.14 2.61
C ASP A 112 -1.51 -16.23 1.79
N GLU A 113 -0.21 -16.55 1.73
CA GLU A 113 0.80 -15.73 1.05
C GLU A 113 0.43 -15.42 -0.41
N SER A 114 -0.09 -16.40 -1.15
CA SER A 114 -0.51 -16.22 -2.55
C SER A 114 -1.68 -15.23 -2.67
N THR A 115 -2.73 -15.42 -1.89
CA THR A 115 -3.90 -14.55 -1.86
C THR A 115 -3.51 -13.12 -1.47
N LYS A 116 -2.70 -12.98 -0.42
CA LYS A 116 -2.18 -11.68 0.04
C LYS A 116 -1.38 -10.97 -1.04
N LYS A 117 -0.48 -11.68 -1.74
CA LYS A 117 0.27 -11.11 -2.88
C LYS A 117 -0.65 -10.65 -4.00
N TYR A 118 -1.69 -11.42 -4.31
CA TYR A 118 -2.67 -11.06 -5.33
C TYR A 118 -3.40 -9.75 -4.96
N ILE A 119 -3.89 -9.64 -3.72
CA ILE A 119 -4.53 -8.41 -3.22
C ILE A 119 -3.56 -7.23 -3.23
N LEU A 120 -2.30 -7.43 -2.83
CA LEU A 120 -1.26 -6.40 -2.87
C LEU A 120 -0.97 -5.90 -4.30
N ASN A 121 -1.06 -6.78 -5.31
CA ASN A 121 -0.93 -6.39 -6.71
C ASN A 121 -2.13 -5.56 -7.18
N ILE A 122 -3.36 -5.94 -6.80
CA ILE A 122 -4.57 -5.13 -7.08
C ILE A 122 -4.42 -3.75 -6.44
N HIS A 123 -4.00 -3.71 -5.17
CA HIS A 123 -3.75 -2.46 -4.45
C HIS A 123 -2.70 -1.58 -5.12
N GLU A 124 -1.59 -2.15 -5.60
CA GLU A 124 -0.57 -1.39 -6.31
C GLU A 124 -1.11 -0.75 -7.60
N VAL A 125 -1.87 -1.51 -8.40
CA VAL A 125 -2.49 -0.99 -9.62
C VAL A 125 -3.49 0.12 -9.29
N PHE A 126 -4.33 -0.08 -8.28
CA PHE A 126 -5.31 0.92 -7.83
C PHE A 126 -4.63 2.19 -7.31
N ARG A 127 -3.61 2.06 -6.46
CA ARG A 127 -2.83 3.19 -5.93
C ARG A 127 -2.17 4.00 -7.04
N ASN A 128 -1.52 3.34 -8.01
CA ASN A 128 -0.88 4.02 -9.14
C ASN A 128 -1.91 4.77 -9.99
N PHE A 129 -3.07 4.16 -10.22
CA PHE A 129 -4.20 4.85 -10.85
C PHE A 129 -4.64 6.10 -10.06
N CYS A 130 -4.77 6.02 -8.73
CA CYS A 130 -5.13 7.18 -7.90
C CYS A 130 -4.12 8.32 -8.03
N ILE A 131 -2.81 8.01 -8.05
CA ILE A 131 -1.74 8.99 -8.24
C ILE A 131 -1.83 9.66 -9.62
N GLU A 132 -2.01 8.88 -10.68
CA GLU A 132 -2.23 9.43 -12.03
C GLU A 132 -3.47 10.32 -12.09
N LYS A 133 -4.57 9.88 -11.45
CA LYS A 133 -5.84 10.62 -11.39
C LYS A 133 -5.65 11.96 -10.68
N LYS A 134 -5.00 11.96 -9.52
CA LYS A 134 -4.66 13.16 -8.74
C LYS A 134 -3.84 14.15 -9.56
N ALA A 135 -2.84 13.68 -10.32
CA ALA A 135 -2.02 14.53 -11.17
C ALA A 135 -2.84 15.17 -12.30
N ARG A 136 -3.71 14.39 -12.97
CA ARG A 136 -4.59 14.90 -14.04
C ARG A 136 -5.59 15.94 -13.54
N LEU A 137 -6.12 15.74 -12.33
CA LEU A 137 -7.08 16.67 -11.71
C LEU A 137 -6.47 18.01 -11.27
N ARG A 138 -5.14 18.17 -11.24
CA ARG A 138 -4.53 19.45 -10.84
C ARG A 138 -4.85 20.62 -11.78
N ASN A 139 -5.11 20.33 -13.05
CA ASN A 139 -5.37 21.35 -14.07
C ASN A 139 -6.83 21.37 -14.53
N ILE A 140 -7.75 20.93 -13.66
CA ILE A 140 -9.17 20.72 -13.99
C ILE A 140 -9.89 22.00 -14.46
N SER A 141 -9.49 23.16 -13.92
CA SER A 141 -10.04 24.48 -14.28
C SER A 141 -9.65 24.95 -15.68
N ASP A 142 -8.57 24.38 -16.21
CA ASP A 142 -7.95 24.82 -17.45
C ASP A 142 -8.23 23.83 -18.60
N MET A 143 -8.93 22.72 -18.31
CA MET A 143 -9.31 21.74 -19.32
C MET A 143 -10.38 22.33 -20.24
N ASN A 144 -10.09 22.33 -21.55
CA ASN A 144 -11.11 22.57 -22.55
C ASN A 144 -12.07 21.37 -22.68
N PHE A 145 -13.13 21.51 -23.48
CA PHE A 145 -14.14 20.47 -23.66
C PHE A 145 -13.57 19.12 -24.14
N GLU A 146 -12.61 19.15 -25.07
CA GLU A 146 -11.96 17.94 -25.62
C GLU A 146 -11.11 17.25 -24.55
N GLN A 147 -10.27 18.01 -23.84
CA GLN A 147 -9.46 17.50 -22.73
C GLN A 147 -10.32 16.91 -21.60
N CYS A 148 -11.49 17.49 -21.34
CA CYS A 148 -12.45 16.96 -20.38
C CYS A 148 -13.04 15.62 -20.84
N ASN A 149 -13.45 15.51 -22.11
CA ASN A 149 -13.96 14.26 -22.67
C ASN A 149 -12.89 13.15 -22.69
N ASP A 150 -11.64 13.50 -23.01
CA ASP A 150 -10.50 12.57 -22.96
C ASP A 150 -10.27 12.07 -21.54
N TYR A 151 -10.35 12.95 -20.54
CA TYR A 151 -10.25 12.56 -19.13
C TYR A 151 -11.37 11.59 -18.72
N MET A 152 -12.62 11.86 -19.11
CA MET A 152 -13.77 10.98 -18.82
C MET A 152 -13.62 9.61 -19.48
N SER A 153 -13.13 9.58 -20.71
CA SER A 153 -12.84 8.33 -21.44
C SER A 153 -11.72 7.54 -20.74
N TRP A 154 -10.64 8.23 -20.35
CA TRP A 154 -9.53 7.64 -19.60
C TRP A 154 -9.97 7.05 -18.25
N ILE A 155 -10.84 7.74 -17.48
CA ILE A 155 -11.41 7.19 -16.25
C ILE A 155 -12.18 5.90 -16.53
N THR A 156 -13.01 5.90 -17.58
CA THR A 156 -13.81 4.73 -17.97
C THR A 156 -12.92 3.54 -18.33
N GLU A 157 -11.87 3.76 -19.12
CA GLU A 157 -10.89 2.74 -19.47
C GLU A 157 -10.15 2.20 -18.25
N LYS A 158 -9.70 3.07 -17.34
CA LYS A 158 -9.01 2.64 -16.11
C LYS A 158 -9.94 1.84 -15.20
N LYS A 159 -11.21 2.23 -15.05
CA LYS A 159 -12.21 1.46 -14.29
C LYS A 159 -12.44 0.08 -14.91
N ARG A 160 -12.52 -0.04 -16.23
CA ARG A 160 -12.60 -1.34 -16.94
C ARG A 160 -11.33 -2.19 -16.75
N GLY A 161 -10.16 -1.57 -16.84
CA GLY A 161 -8.89 -2.25 -16.58
C GLY A 161 -8.80 -2.81 -15.16
N LEU A 162 -9.29 -2.07 -14.17
CA LEU A 162 -9.40 -2.56 -12.79
C LEU A 162 -10.38 -3.73 -12.67
N GLN A 163 -11.53 -3.69 -13.37
CA GLN A 163 -12.49 -4.83 -13.38
C GLN A 163 -11.91 -6.09 -14.03
N ALA A 164 -11.04 -5.94 -15.03
CA ALA A 164 -10.39 -7.09 -15.65
C ALA A 164 -9.45 -7.83 -14.67
N ILE A 165 -8.89 -7.11 -13.69
CA ILE A 165 -7.98 -7.67 -12.68
C ILE A 165 -8.73 -8.09 -11.41
N ASP A 166 -9.76 -7.34 -11.03
CA ASP A 166 -10.63 -7.60 -9.87
C ASP A 166 -12.12 -7.53 -10.30
N PRO A 167 -12.68 -8.65 -10.80
CA PRO A 167 -14.06 -8.70 -11.25
C PRO A 167 -15.03 -8.21 -10.19
N ASN A 168 -15.99 -7.37 -10.59
CA ASN A 168 -16.97 -6.71 -9.70
C ASN A 168 -16.34 -5.92 -8.53
N TYR A 169 -15.03 -5.65 -8.58
CA TYR A 169 -14.26 -5.05 -7.50
C TYR A 169 -14.39 -5.81 -6.17
N GLU A 170 -14.48 -7.15 -6.22
CA GLU A 170 -14.75 -7.99 -5.05
C GLU A 170 -13.67 -7.86 -3.98
N ASN A 171 -12.39 -7.95 -4.38
CA ASN A 171 -11.28 -7.84 -3.45
C ASN A 171 -11.16 -6.41 -2.93
N ILE A 172 -11.28 -5.40 -3.79
CA ILE A 172 -11.27 -3.98 -3.37
C ILE A 172 -12.38 -3.71 -2.36
N ARG A 173 -13.57 -4.31 -2.53
CA ARG A 173 -14.69 -4.18 -1.58
C ARG A 173 -14.38 -4.84 -0.24
N GLU A 174 -13.87 -6.07 -0.26
CA GLU A 174 -13.58 -6.84 0.96
C GLU A 174 -12.44 -6.23 1.79
N TYR A 175 -11.49 -5.58 1.12
CA TYR A 175 -10.30 -4.96 1.70
C TYR A 175 -10.37 -3.43 1.70
N LYS A 176 -11.58 -2.85 1.60
CA LYS A 176 -11.82 -1.42 1.34
C LYS A 176 -11.02 -0.45 2.22
N GLU A 177 -10.73 -0.80 3.47
CA GLU A 177 -9.94 0.01 4.40
C GLU A 177 -8.51 0.26 3.90
N TYR A 178 -7.98 -0.65 3.09
CA TYR A 178 -6.66 -0.53 2.50
C TYR A 178 -6.68 0.23 1.17
N PHE A 179 -7.84 0.34 0.54
CA PHE A 179 -8.04 1.01 -0.75
C PHE A 179 -8.59 2.43 -0.59
N ASP A 180 -8.68 2.95 0.64
CA ASP A 180 -9.02 4.35 0.89
C ASP A 180 -7.77 5.23 0.77
N ILE A 181 -7.44 5.60 -0.47
CA ILE A 181 -6.23 6.39 -0.79
C ILE A 181 -6.50 7.87 -0.54
N HIS A 182 -7.62 8.39 -1.03
CA HIS A 182 -8.13 9.73 -0.78
C HIS A 182 -9.64 9.81 -1.10
N HIS A 183 -10.32 10.90 -0.73
CA HIS A 183 -11.79 11.02 -0.79
C HIS A 183 -12.42 10.69 -2.16
N ASN A 184 -11.74 10.99 -3.26
CA ASN A 184 -12.16 10.68 -4.63
C ASN A 184 -11.33 9.56 -5.29
N CYS A 185 -10.66 8.71 -4.51
CA CYS A 185 -10.08 7.46 -4.98
C CYS A 185 -10.10 6.42 -3.86
N ASN A 186 -11.28 5.81 -3.74
CA ASN A 186 -11.63 4.77 -2.79
C ASN A 186 -12.74 3.89 -3.39
N TYR A 187 -13.13 2.83 -2.68
CA TYR A 187 -14.17 1.92 -3.16
C TYR A 187 -15.52 2.60 -3.48
N PRO A 188 -16.09 3.46 -2.62
CA PRO A 188 -17.32 4.19 -2.95
C PRO A 188 -17.24 5.00 -4.26
N TRP A 189 -16.13 5.72 -4.48
CA TRP A 189 -15.90 6.44 -5.74
C TRP A 189 -15.78 5.49 -6.94
N LEU A 190 -15.09 4.36 -6.77
CA LEU A 190 -14.84 3.39 -7.83
C LEU A 190 -16.15 2.83 -8.39
N VAL A 191 -17.11 2.50 -7.52
CA VAL A 191 -18.42 1.96 -7.92
C VAL A 191 -19.46 3.03 -8.24
N SER A 192 -19.15 4.31 -8.01
CA SER A 192 -20.06 5.41 -8.31
C SER A 192 -20.14 5.69 -9.81
N ASN A 193 -21.35 6.03 -10.26
CA ASN A 193 -21.64 6.57 -11.59
C ASN A 193 -21.54 8.10 -11.64
N THR A 194 -21.32 8.76 -10.50
CA THR A 194 -21.14 10.21 -10.45
C THR A 194 -19.83 10.58 -11.14
N PRO A 195 -19.85 11.47 -12.15
CA PRO A 195 -18.65 11.88 -12.84
C PRO A 195 -17.78 12.77 -11.93
N ASP A 196 -16.46 12.63 -12.05
CA ASP A 196 -15.51 13.49 -11.32
C ASP A 196 -15.56 14.95 -11.79
N VAL A 197 -15.94 15.17 -13.06
CA VAL A 197 -16.01 16.46 -13.73
C VAL A 197 -17.24 16.53 -14.62
N THR A 198 -17.76 17.74 -14.84
CA THR A 198 -18.79 17.99 -15.85
C THR A 198 -18.19 18.75 -17.01
N CYS A 199 -18.24 18.19 -18.22
CA CYS A 199 -17.74 18.83 -19.42
C CYS A 199 -18.83 19.73 -20.01
N SER A 200 -18.63 21.05 -19.99
CA SER A 200 -19.56 22.02 -20.58
C SER A 200 -18.90 22.83 -21.68
N GLN A 201 -19.53 22.90 -22.85
CA GLN A 201 -19.12 23.79 -23.94
C GLN A 201 -19.86 25.13 -23.78
N ILE A 202 -19.13 26.25 -23.69
CA ILE A 202 -19.75 27.58 -23.73
C ILE A 202 -20.17 27.84 -25.17
N THR A 203 -21.45 27.65 -25.49
CA THR A 203 -22.01 28.09 -26.76
C THR A 203 -22.28 29.59 -26.68
N ARG A 204 -21.45 30.41 -27.36
CA ARG A 204 -21.79 31.81 -27.61
C ARG A 204 -22.85 31.85 -28.70
N SER A 205 -24.13 31.90 -28.33
CA SER A 205 -25.19 32.28 -29.27
C SER A 205 -24.94 33.72 -29.72
N ARG A 206 -24.39 33.91 -30.93
CA ARG A 206 -24.43 35.21 -31.60
C ARG A 206 -25.88 35.43 -32.02
N GLY A 207 -26.67 36.12 -31.20
CA GLY A 207 -27.98 36.60 -31.61
C GLY A 207 -27.82 37.49 -32.84
N LYS A 208 -28.21 37.00 -34.02
CA LYS A 208 -28.40 37.84 -35.19
C LYS A 208 -29.64 38.68 -34.92
N TYR A 209 -29.46 39.92 -34.50
CA TYR A 209 -30.52 40.93 -34.61
C TYR A 209 -30.73 41.22 -36.10
N THR A 210 -31.74 40.61 -36.70
CA THR A 210 -32.33 41.11 -37.95
C THR A 210 -33.25 42.27 -37.59
N PHE A 211 -32.78 43.50 -37.81
CA PHE A 211 -33.67 44.66 -37.93
C PHE A 211 -34.51 44.46 -39.19
N TYR A 212 -35.83 44.36 -39.03
CA TYR A 212 -36.76 44.62 -40.12
C TYR A 212 -36.94 46.13 -40.18
N ASP A 213 -36.33 46.78 -41.17
CA ASP A 213 -36.69 48.14 -41.54
C ASP A 213 -38.04 48.08 -42.28
N THR A 214 -39.11 48.42 -41.56
CA THR A 214 -40.35 48.90 -42.15
C THR A 214 -40.13 50.34 -42.61
N LEU A 215 -40.18 50.57 -43.93
CA LEU A 215 -40.91 51.67 -44.59
C LEU A 215 -40.93 51.45 -46.11
#